data_AF-A0A2P1PZT1-F1
#
_entry.id   AF-A0A2P1PZT1-F1
#
_cell.length_a   1.000
_cell.length_b   1.000
_cell.length_c   1.000
_cell.angle_alpha   90.00
_cell.angle_beta   90.00
_cell.angle_gamma   90.00
#
_symmetry.space_group_name_H-M   'P 1'
#
loop_
_entity.id
_entity.type
_entity.pdbx_description
1 polymer ?
#
loop_
_entity_poly.entity_id
_entity_poly.type
_entity_poly.pdbx_seq_one_letter_code
_entity_poly.pdbx_strand_id
1 'polypeptide(L)'
;MTEELAHSLRSQFPDLRWRLHANVWVRERRVIRDLADWNADRQYFVELATISQALHAAAYTAHAGLRCRSSLSEAMNATRAAADLFQCRVGIEGHYPTNGDQFLLSSWGEYALLLSARVDYAIDLSHLHIVATASGKQERGLVSELLASEHCIEVHLSGNDGTRDQHVAIDGGEWWLELVNAAHQDATLFTEEIRERQVLRRLS
;
A
#
# COMPACT_ATOMS: atom_id res chain seq x y z
N MET A 1 -7.87 -5.40 16.85
CA MET A 1 -6.94 -6.54 17.05
C MET A 1 -6.15 -6.26 18.30
N THR A 2 -6.12 -7.20 19.25
CA THR A 2 -5.28 -7.11 20.45
C THR A 2 -4.02 -7.95 20.28
N GLU A 3 -3.03 -7.76 21.15
CA GLU A 3 -1.77 -8.50 21.12
C GLU A 3 -1.99 -9.99 21.40
N GLU A 4 -2.90 -10.33 22.31
CA GLU A 4 -3.25 -11.72 22.61
C GLU A 4 -3.87 -12.42 21.40
N LEU A 5 -4.74 -11.71 20.65
CA LEU A 5 -5.31 -12.25 19.43
C LEU A 5 -4.22 -12.46 18.36
N ALA A 6 -3.30 -11.51 18.21
CA ALA A 6 -2.18 -11.61 17.29
C ALA A 6 -1.30 -12.83 17.59
N HIS A 7 -0.92 -13.05 18.85
CA HIS A 7 -0.18 -14.25 19.25
C HIS A 7 -0.95 -15.54 19.00
N SER A 8 -2.25 -15.55 19.29
CA SER A 8 -3.12 -16.70 19.03
C SER A 8 -3.18 -17.04 17.53
N LEU A 9 -3.34 -16.02 16.67
CA LEU A 9 -3.32 -16.19 15.22
C LEU A 9 -1.97 -16.72 14.73
N ARG A 10 -0.85 -16.17 15.25
CA ARG A 10 0.48 -16.63 14.90
C ARG A 10 0.70 -18.10 15.29
N SER A 11 0.23 -18.51 16.47
CA SER A 11 0.34 -19.89 16.93
C SER A 11 -0.55 -20.85 16.15
N GLN A 12 -1.76 -20.42 15.74
CA GLN A 12 -2.69 -21.26 14.98
C GLN A 12 -2.25 -21.43 13.52
N PHE A 13 -1.58 -20.43 12.97
CA PHE A 13 -1.16 -20.40 11.57
C PHE A 13 0.34 -20.08 11.44
N PRO A 14 1.23 -20.99 11.89
CA PRO A 14 2.68 -20.74 11.96
C PRO A 14 3.34 -20.60 10.58
N ASP A 15 2.74 -21.20 9.55
CA ASP A 15 3.26 -21.18 8.19
C ASP A 15 2.78 -19.96 7.38
N LEU A 16 1.82 -19.18 7.91
CA LEU A 16 1.40 -17.94 7.26
C LEU A 16 2.47 -16.85 7.43
N ARG A 17 2.81 -16.22 6.32
CA ARG A 17 3.64 -15.01 6.30
C ARG A 17 2.73 -13.80 6.42
N TRP A 18 2.63 -13.26 7.63
CA TRP A 18 1.81 -12.09 7.90
C TRP A 18 2.42 -10.84 7.28
N ARG A 19 1.55 -10.01 6.70
CA ARG A 19 1.87 -8.67 6.20
C ARG A 19 0.69 -7.80 6.58
N LEU A 20 0.98 -6.66 7.18
CA LEU A 20 -0.06 -5.70 7.55
C LEU A 20 -0.12 -4.63 6.48
N HIS A 21 -1.32 -4.23 6.12
CA HIS A 21 -1.55 -3.15 5.18
C HIS A 21 -2.53 -2.14 5.81
N ALA A 22 -2.34 -0.86 5.50
CA ALA A 22 -3.02 0.36 5.95
C ALA A 22 -4.30 0.23 6.81
N ASN A 23 -4.49 1.18 7.73
CA ASN A 23 -5.72 1.33 8.53
C ASN A 23 -6.06 0.10 9.39
N VAL A 24 -5.03 -0.60 9.86
CA VAL A 24 -5.16 -1.74 10.77
C VAL A 24 -5.85 -1.30 12.05
N TRP A 25 -6.88 -2.06 12.42
CA TRP A 25 -7.69 -1.74 13.57
C TRP A 25 -7.04 -2.27 14.86
N VAL A 26 -6.34 -1.40 15.60
CA VAL A 26 -5.62 -1.76 16.85
C VAL A 26 -6.20 -1.14 18.13
N ARG A 27 -7.11 -0.17 18.00
CA ARG A 27 -7.82 0.49 19.11
C ARG A 27 -9.28 0.06 19.18
N GLU A 28 -10.02 0.42 20.21
CA GLU A 28 -11.48 0.16 20.26
C GLU A 28 -12.24 0.86 19.13
N ARG A 29 -11.86 2.10 18.82
CA ARG A 29 -12.42 2.87 17.70
C ARG A 29 -11.53 2.74 16.47
N ARG A 30 -12.14 2.54 15.32
CA ARG A 30 -11.44 2.60 14.04
C ARG A 30 -10.91 4.02 13.84
N VAL A 31 -9.62 4.13 13.61
CA VAL A 31 -8.93 5.35 13.19
C VAL A 31 -8.23 5.07 11.87
N ILE A 32 -8.21 6.07 10.99
CA ILE A 32 -7.43 6.05 9.76
C ILE A 32 -6.16 6.84 10.03
N ARG A 33 -5.02 6.20 9.77
CA ARG A 33 -3.69 6.77 9.99
C ARG A 33 -2.77 6.36 8.87
N ASP A 34 -2.28 7.36 8.18
CA ASP A 34 -1.33 7.23 7.09
C ASP A 34 0.05 7.71 7.56
N LEU A 35 1.09 7.52 6.75
CA LEU A 35 2.45 7.94 7.14
C LEU A 35 2.58 9.45 7.38
N ALA A 36 1.75 10.26 6.73
CA ALA A 36 1.64 11.69 7.02
C ALA A 36 1.19 12.01 8.47
N ASP A 37 0.54 11.06 9.17
CA ASP A 37 0.11 11.23 10.56
C ASP A 37 1.15 10.77 11.60
N TRP A 38 2.33 10.31 11.15
CA TRP A 38 3.37 9.72 11.99
C TRP A 38 3.71 10.54 13.24
N ASN A 39 3.89 11.85 13.08
CA ASN A 39 4.21 12.75 14.18
C ASN A 39 2.98 13.13 15.01
N ALA A 40 1.80 13.19 14.37
CA ALA A 40 0.57 13.63 15.03
C ALA A 40 -0.04 12.55 15.95
N ASP A 41 0.16 11.27 15.63
CA ASP A 41 -0.34 10.14 16.41
C ASP A 41 0.68 9.00 16.47
N ARG A 42 1.90 9.33 16.92
CA ARG A 42 3.01 8.37 17.06
C ARG A 42 2.60 7.13 17.86
N GLN A 43 1.72 7.30 18.84
CA GLN A 43 1.21 6.25 19.72
C GLN A 43 0.41 5.20 18.96
N TYR A 44 -0.36 5.57 17.93
CA TYR A 44 -1.04 4.59 17.08
C TYR A 44 -0.04 3.62 16.42
N PHE A 45 1.06 4.15 15.91
CA PHE A 45 2.09 3.34 15.27
C PHE A 45 2.84 2.45 16.27
N VAL A 46 3.00 2.89 17.52
CA VAL A 46 3.58 2.04 18.59
C VAL A 46 2.66 0.85 18.85
N GLU A 47 1.36 1.08 19.04
CA GLU A 47 0.38 0.01 19.24
C GLU A 47 0.33 -0.94 18.03
N LEU A 48 0.36 -0.40 16.82
CA LEU A 48 0.40 -1.20 15.60
C LEU A 48 1.69 -2.02 15.47
N ALA A 49 2.84 -1.47 15.83
CA ALA A 49 4.10 -2.20 15.83
C ALA A 49 4.07 -3.37 16.81
N THR A 50 3.49 -3.21 18.00
CA THR A 50 3.29 -4.32 18.96
C THR A 50 2.50 -5.46 18.32
N ILE A 51 1.39 -5.14 17.63
CA ILE A 51 0.58 -6.15 16.92
C ILE A 51 1.37 -6.80 15.77
N SER A 52 2.09 -6.00 14.98
CA SER A 52 2.93 -6.45 13.87
C SER A 52 3.98 -7.46 14.33
N GLN A 53 4.68 -7.13 15.42
CA GLN A 53 5.70 -7.98 16.02
C GLN A 53 5.11 -9.26 16.61
N ALA A 54 3.96 -9.19 17.29
CA ALA A 54 3.26 -10.37 17.81
C ALA A 54 2.82 -11.34 16.71
N LEU A 55 2.48 -10.83 15.52
CA LEU A 55 2.20 -11.61 14.31
C LEU A 55 3.45 -12.14 13.60
N HIS A 56 4.64 -11.70 13.99
CA HIS A 56 5.88 -11.88 13.23
C HIS A 56 5.71 -11.42 11.77
N ALA A 57 5.05 -10.27 11.58
CA ALA A 57 4.78 -9.77 10.23
C ALA A 57 6.08 -9.40 9.51
N ALA A 58 6.22 -9.89 8.28
CA ALA A 58 7.43 -9.70 7.50
C ALA A 58 7.55 -8.28 6.92
N ALA A 59 6.42 -7.57 6.83
CA ALA A 59 6.35 -6.20 6.38
C ALA A 59 5.07 -5.49 6.86
N TYR A 60 5.11 -4.17 6.79
CA TYR A 60 3.95 -3.30 6.92
C TYR A 60 3.94 -2.26 5.79
N THR A 61 2.82 -2.03 5.13
CA THR A 61 2.66 -0.98 4.13
C THR A 61 1.51 -0.05 4.50
N ALA A 62 1.69 1.24 4.25
CA ALA A 62 0.71 2.26 4.60
C ALA A 62 0.68 3.34 3.53
N HIS A 63 -0.49 3.92 3.31
CA HIS A 63 -0.59 5.05 2.40
C HIS A 63 0.27 6.23 2.87
N ALA A 64 0.70 7.03 1.90
CA ALA A 64 1.42 8.28 2.14
C ALA A 64 0.57 9.28 2.94
N GLY A 65 -0.73 9.37 2.64
CA GLY A 65 -1.68 10.26 3.29
C GLY A 65 -1.77 11.66 2.67
N LEU A 66 -2.26 12.62 3.46
CA LEU A 66 -2.64 13.96 2.98
C LEU A 66 -1.48 14.97 3.02
N ARG A 67 -1.37 15.77 1.95
CA ARG A 67 -0.39 16.88 1.85
C ARG A 67 -0.55 17.94 2.92
N CYS A 68 -1.78 18.15 3.43
CA CYS A 68 -2.02 19.13 4.50
C CYS A 68 -1.53 18.66 5.87
N ARG A 69 -1.15 17.38 6.00
CA ARG A 69 -0.61 16.79 7.23
C ARG A 69 0.91 16.68 7.20
N SER A 70 1.49 16.47 6.02
CA SER A 70 2.93 16.28 5.88
C SER A 70 3.41 16.56 4.44
N SER A 71 4.71 16.81 4.28
CA SER A 71 5.38 16.78 2.99
C SER A 71 5.78 15.37 2.58
N LEU A 72 6.05 15.16 1.29
CA LEU A 72 6.50 13.87 0.77
C LEU A 72 7.82 13.41 1.44
N SER A 73 8.75 14.33 1.65
CA SER A 73 10.03 14.04 2.31
C SER A 73 9.83 13.55 3.74
N GLU A 74 8.94 14.21 4.49
CA GLU A 74 8.60 13.80 5.86
C GLU A 74 7.91 12.43 5.88
N ALA A 75 6.99 12.13 4.96
CA ALA A 75 6.36 10.81 4.86
C ALA A 75 7.39 9.70 4.55
N MET A 76 8.35 9.96 3.66
CA MET A 76 9.46 9.02 3.38
C MET A 76 10.38 8.83 4.60
N ASN A 77 10.64 9.88 5.38
CA ASN A 77 11.39 9.77 6.63
C ASN A 77 10.61 9.01 7.71
N ALA A 78 9.30 9.25 7.81
CA ALA A 78 8.41 8.48 8.67
C ALA A 78 8.41 7.00 8.31
N THR A 79 8.47 6.67 7.02
CA THR A 79 8.57 5.28 6.53
C THR A 79 9.82 4.58 7.07
N ARG A 80 10.99 5.25 7.01
CA ARG A 80 12.24 4.72 7.57
C ARG A 80 12.16 4.56 9.08
N ALA A 81 11.67 5.58 9.78
CA ALA A 81 11.50 5.54 11.24
C ALA A 81 10.46 4.47 11.67
N ALA A 82 9.47 4.20 10.84
CA ALA A 82 8.51 3.13 11.05
C ALA A 82 9.16 1.76 10.88
N ALA A 83 10.06 1.56 9.91
CA ALA A 83 10.82 0.31 9.78
C ALA A 83 11.60 -0.02 11.06
N ASP A 84 12.27 0.98 11.64
CA ASP A 84 12.99 0.81 12.92
C ASP A 84 12.06 0.43 14.07
N LEU A 85 10.88 1.06 14.15
CA LEU A 85 9.90 0.74 15.19
C LEU A 85 9.28 -0.66 15.02
N PHE A 86 8.89 -1.00 13.80
CA PHE A 86 8.19 -2.25 13.49
C PHE A 86 9.15 -3.45 13.49
N GLN A 87 10.46 -3.20 13.35
CA GLN A 87 11.50 -4.22 13.22
C GLN A 87 11.26 -5.15 12.02
N CYS A 88 10.65 -4.61 10.96
CA CYS A 88 10.45 -5.26 9.67
C CYS A 88 10.47 -4.21 8.55
N ARG A 89 10.37 -4.63 7.29
CA ARG A 89 10.30 -3.68 6.17
C ARG A 89 9.01 -2.87 6.27
N VAL A 90 9.10 -1.55 6.20
CA VAL A 90 7.93 -0.68 6.13
C VAL A 90 7.93 0.08 4.83
N GLY A 91 6.84 -0.03 4.06
CA GLY A 91 6.68 0.63 2.77
C GLY A 91 5.66 1.75 2.78
N ILE A 92 5.95 2.82 2.05
CA ILE A 92 4.96 3.85 1.70
C ILE A 92 4.21 3.45 0.44
N GLU A 93 2.90 3.54 0.45
CA GLU A 93 2.08 3.37 -0.75
C GLU A 93 1.64 4.73 -1.28
N GLY A 94 1.73 4.89 -2.60
CA GLY A 94 1.26 6.08 -3.27
C GLY A 94 -0.26 6.11 -3.47
N HIS A 95 -0.77 7.31 -3.72
CA HIS A 95 -2.16 7.55 -4.05
C HIS A 95 -2.30 7.92 -5.53
N TYR A 96 -3.34 8.69 -5.84
CA TYR A 96 -3.74 9.16 -7.15
C TYR A 96 -4.27 10.60 -7.02
N PRO A 97 -4.33 11.36 -8.13
CA PRO A 97 -4.76 12.75 -8.08
C PRO A 97 -6.25 12.86 -7.75
N THR A 98 -6.59 13.88 -6.96
CA THR A 98 -7.96 14.27 -6.63
C THR A 98 -8.18 15.76 -6.92
N ASN A 99 -9.45 16.18 -6.92
CA ASN A 99 -9.77 17.61 -6.97
C ASN A 99 -9.11 18.33 -5.79
N GLY A 100 -8.22 19.27 -6.10
CA GLY A 100 -7.46 20.02 -5.10
C GLY A 100 -6.15 19.37 -4.65
N ASP A 101 -5.69 18.30 -5.32
CA ASP A 101 -4.38 17.65 -5.11
C ASP A 101 -4.07 17.39 -3.63
N GLN A 102 -4.96 16.64 -2.97
CA GLN A 102 -4.94 16.50 -1.52
C GLN A 102 -3.96 15.44 -1.01
N PHE A 103 -3.63 14.44 -1.85
CA PHE A 103 -2.81 13.29 -1.47
C PHE A 103 -1.35 13.46 -1.85
N LEU A 104 -0.46 12.91 -1.02
CA LEU A 104 0.95 12.70 -1.36
C LEU A 104 1.09 11.52 -2.32
N LEU A 105 2.15 11.51 -3.13
CA LEU A 105 2.40 10.48 -4.16
C LEU A 105 1.21 10.34 -5.12
N SER A 106 0.75 11.45 -5.68
CA SER A 106 -0.44 11.51 -6.56
C SER A 106 -0.08 11.86 -8.01
N SER A 107 1.21 11.95 -8.36
CA SER A 107 1.69 12.36 -9.68
C SER A 107 2.95 11.62 -10.11
N TRP A 108 3.19 11.52 -11.43
CA TRP A 108 4.40 10.88 -11.97
C TRP A 108 5.70 11.47 -11.44
N GLY A 109 5.75 12.80 -11.25
CA GLY A 109 6.94 13.46 -10.69
C GLY A 109 7.26 12.97 -9.28
N GLU A 110 6.24 12.72 -8.46
CA GLU A 110 6.44 12.20 -7.10
C GLU A 110 6.79 10.72 -7.08
N TYR A 111 6.21 9.92 -7.98
CA TYR A 111 6.63 8.53 -8.16
C TYR A 111 8.09 8.42 -8.63
N ALA A 112 8.57 9.33 -9.49
CA ALA A 112 9.98 9.41 -9.85
C ALA A 112 10.89 9.82 -8.66
N LEU A 113 10.41 10.72 -7.80
CA LEU A 113 11.10 11.06 -6.55
C LEU A 113 11.16 9.88 -5.59
N LEU A 114 10.06 9.11 -5.47
CA LEU A 114 10.00 7.90 -4.65
C LEU A 114 11.06 6.88 -5.07
N LEU A 115 11.13 6.58 -6.38
CA LEU A 115 12.14 5.69 -6.95
C LEU A 115 13.56 6.15 -6.60
N SER A 116 13.83 7.45 -6.73
CA SER A 116 15.14 8.03 -6.45
C SER A 116 15.48 8.04 -4.95
N ALA A 117 14.48 8.09 -4.08
CA ALA A 117 14.66 8.21 -2.63
C ALA A 117 15.10 6.92 -1.94
N ARG A 118 15.00 5.76 -2.62
CA ARG A 118 15.42 4.45 -2.09
C ARG A 118 14.83 4.15 -0.71
N VAL A 119 13.56 4.51 -0.54
CA VAL A 119 12.74 4.10 0.60
C VAL A 119 11.91 2.90 0.15
N ASP A 120 11.58 1.99 1.05
CA ASP A 120 10.68 0.89 0.71
C ASP A 120 9.28 1.43 0.40
N TYR A 121 8.60 0.83 -0.59
CA TYR A 121 7.27 1.24 -1.02
C TYR A 121 6.42 0.08 -1.53
N ALA A 122 5.11 0.33 -1.56
CA ALA A 122 4.14 -0.48 -2.29
C ALA A 122 3.67 0.29 -3.54
N ILE A 123 3.38 -0.44 -4.61
CA ILE A 123 2.77 0.11 -5.82
C ILE A 123 1.37 -0.48 -5.98
N ASP A 124 0.36 0.38 -5.91
CA ASP A 124 -0.97 0.06 -6.42
C ASP A 124 -1.06 0.45 -7.91
N LEU A 125 -1.20 -0.55 -8.78
CA LEU A 125 -1.26 -0.32 -10.23
C LEU A 125 -2.60 0.30 -10.67
N SER A 126 -3.66 0.11 -9.89
CA SER A 126 -4.94 0.78 -10.09
C SER A 126 -4.80 2.29 -9.81
N HIS A 127 -4.07 2.69 -8.76
CA HIS A 127 -3.77 4.09 -8.48
C HIS A 127 -2.97 4.72 -9.62
N LEU A 128 -1.96 4.02 -10.14
CA LEU A 128 -1.18 4.49 -11.30
C LEU A 128 -2.02 4.60 -12.57
N HIS A 129 -3.08 3.79 -12.74
CA HIS A 129 -4.01 3.98 -13.84
C HIS A 129 -4.75 5.31 -13.75
N ILE A 130 -5.17 5.74 -12.56
CA ILE A 130 -5.81 7.04 -12.34
C ILE A 130 -4.81 8.18 -12.61
N VAL A 131 -3.55 8.05 -12.17
CA VAL A 131 -2.48 9.00 -12.50
C VAL A 131 -2.29 9.10 -14.02
N ALA A 132 -2.31 7.96 -14.72
CA ALA A 132 -2.16 7.92 -16.18
C ALA A 132 -3.30 8.63 -16.90
N THR A 133 -4.54 8.37 -16.47
CA THR A 133 -5.74 8.99 -17.04
C THR A 133 -5.78 10.49 -16.78
N ALA A 134 -5.50 10.94 -15.55
CA ALA A 134 -5.50 12.35 -15.19
C ALA A 134 -4.39 13.15 -15.89
N SER A 135 -3.22 12.55 -16.11
CA SER A 135 -2.08 13.20 -16.78
C SER A 135 -2.11 13.08 -18.31
N GLY A 136 -2.93 12.16 -18.85
CA GLY A 136 -2.93 11.78 -20.27
C GLY A 136 -1.67 11.03 -20.71
N LYS A 137 -0.90 10.45 -19.77
CA LYS A 137 0.39 9.80 -20.05
C LYS A 137 0.56 8.49 -19.28
N GLN A 138 1.01 7.46 -19.98
CA GLN A 138 1.46 6.21 -19.36
C GLN A 138 2.99 6.21 -19.30
N GLU A 139 3.56 6.50 -18.13
CA GLU A 139 5.01 6.46 -17.89
C GLU A 139 5.51 5.02 -17.71
N ARG A 140 5.35 4.18 -18.74
CA ARG A 140 5.64 2.72 -18.69
C ARG A 140 7.07 2.41 -18.24
N GLY A 141 8.04 3.24 -18.65
CA GLY A 141 9.44 3.11 -18.24
C GLY A 141 9.60 3.30 -16.73
N LEU A 142 9.07 4.39 -16.17
CA LEU A 142 9.08 4.65 -14.73
C LEU A 142 8.37 3.54 -13.95
N VAL A 143 7.21 3.08 -14.43
CA VAL A 143 6.46 2.00 -13.77
C VAL A 143 7.27 0.70 -13.75
N SER A 144 7.92 0.35 -14.87
CA SER A 144 8.81 -0.81 -14.94
C SER A 144 9.98 -0.69 -13.95
N GLU A 145 10.62 0.49 -13.86
CA GLU A 145 11.72 0.74 -12.92
C GLU A 145 11.27 0.71 -11.45
N LEU A 146 10.08 1.23 -11.15
CA LEU A 146 9.47 1.12 -9.83
C LEU A 146 9.25 -0.35 -9.46
N LEU A 147 8.59 -1.11 -10.34
CA LEU A 147 8.31 -2.52 -10.10
C LEU A 147 9.59 -3.35 -9.94
N ALA A 148 10.62 -3.09 -10.73
CA ALA A 148 11.89 -3.82 -10.72
C ALA A 148 12.80 -3.48 -9.53
N SER A 149 12.49 -2.42 -8.77
CA SER A 149 13.31 -1.98 -7.66
C SER A 149 13.27 -2.97 -6.48
N GLU A 150 14.42 -3.22 -5.85
CA GLU A 150 14.48 -3.98 -4.58
C GLU A 150 13.68 -3.32 -3.44
N HIS A 151 13.40 -2.03 -3.58
CA HIS A 151 12.59 -1.23 -2.65
C HIS A 151 11.08 -1.33 -2.91
N CYS A 152 10.65 -1.90 -4.03
CA CYS A 152 9.25 -2.26 -4.22
C CYS A 152 8.98 -3.57 -3.47
N ILE A 153 8.31 -3.49 -2.33
CA ILE A 153 8.12 -4.63 -1.42
C ILE A 153 6.78 -5.32 -1.61
N GLU A 154 5.83 -4.60 -2.19
CA GLU A 154 4.46 -5.03 -2.45
C GLU A 154 3.93 -4.39 -3.73
N VAL A 155 3.12 -5.15 -4.47
CA VAL A 155 2.40 -4.68 -5.66
C VAL A 155 0.94 -5.09 -5.53
N HIS A 156 0.05 -4.10 -5.55
CA HIS A 156 -1.38 -4.31 -5.44
C HIS A 156 -2.00 -4.30 -6.83
N LEU A 157 -2.86 -5.29 -7.07
CA LEU A 157 -3.46 -5.55 -8.37
C LEU A 157 -4.99 -5.44 -8.26
N SER A 158 -5.56 -4.45 -8.92
CA SER A 158 -7.01 -4.33 -9.11
C SER A 158 -7.29 -3.44 -10.33
N GLY A 159 -8.47 -3.59 -10.92
CA GLY A 159 -8.91 -2.78 -12.05
C GLY A 159 -9.61 -1.49 -11.61
N ASN A 160 -9.63 -0.50 -12.51
CA ASN A 160 -10.54 0.65 -12.47
C ASN A 160 -10.66 1.27 -13.87
N ASP A 161 -11.58 2.22 -14.04
CA ASP A 161 -11.76 2.97 -15.30
C ASP A 161 -10.85 4.21 -15.44
N GLY A 162 -9.91 4.38 -14.50
CA GLY A 162 -9.01 5.51 -14.42
C GLY A 162 -9.61 6.80 -13.85
N THR A 163 -10.88 6.80 -13.42
CA THR A 163 -11.53 8.01 -12.87
C THR A 163 -11.54 8.07 -11.35
N ARG A 164 -11.50 6.93 -10.68
CA ARG A 164 -11.55 6.80 -9.23
C ARG A 164 -11.07 5.43 -8.80
N ASP A 165 -10.81 5.31 -7.50
CA ASP A 165 -10.40 4.05 -6.89
C ASP A 165 -11.60 3.11 -6.68
N GLN A 166 -11.75 2.12 -7.55
CA GLN A 166 -12.91 1.21 -7.58
C GLN A 166 -12.58 -0.21 -7.13
N HIS A 167 -11.32 -0.63 -7.27
CA HIS A 167 -10.88 -2.01 -7.05
C HIS A 167 -11.77 -3.06 -7.73
N VAL A 168 -12.11 -2.87 -9.01
CA VAL A 168 -12.89 -3.86 -9.77
C VAL A 168 -12.02 -5.04 -10.20
N ALA A 169 -12.65 -6.11 -10.69
CA ALA A 169 -11.93 -7.25 -11.24
C ALA A 169 -11.10 -6.86 -12.46
N ILE A 170 -9.91 -7.44 -12.58
CA ILE A 170 -9.02 -7.27 -13.72
C ILE A 170 -9.62 -8.01 -14.92
N ASP A 171 -9.79 -7.33 -16.05
CA ASP A 171 -10.43 -7.89 -17.24
C ASP A 171 -9.48 -8.11 -18.43
N GLY A 172 -8.21 -7.69 -18.30
CA GLY A 172 -7.19 -7.83 -19.33
C GLY A 172 -6.96 -6.58 -20.16
N GLY A 173 -7.79 -5.54 -20.00
CA GLY A 173 -7.66 -4.26 -20.69
C GLY A 173 -6.61 -3.31 -20.08
N GLU A 174 -6.09 -3.63 -18.90
CA GLU A 174 -5.21 -2.75 -18.15
C GLU A 174 -3.81 -2.66 -18.78
N TRP A 175 -3.41 -1.45 -19.14
CA TRP A 175 -2.16 -1.19 -19.85
C TRP A 175 -0.90 -1.63 -19.10
N TRP A 176 -0.98 -1.74 -17.76
CA TRP A 176 0.13 -2.11 -16.88
C TRP A 176 0.30 -3.63 -16.70
N LEU A 177 -0.62 -4.47 -17.20
CA LEU A 177 -0.57 -5.92 -17.00
C LEU A 177 0.74 -6.54 -17.49
N GLU A 178 1.24 -6.12 -18.65
CA GLU A 178 2.51 -6.62 -19.17
C GLU A 178 3.73 -6.22 -18.31
N LEU A 179 3.60 -5.14 -17.52
CA LEU A 179 4.67 -4.62 -16.68
C LEU A 179 4.78 -5.38 -15.35
N VAL A 180 3.76 -6.15 -14.95
CA VAL A 180 3.77 -6.96 -13.72
C VAL A 180 4.95 -7.94 -13.71
N ASN A 181 5.36 -8.43 -14.88
CA ASN A 181 6.53 -9.32 -15.02
C ASN A 181 7.88 -8.64 -14.69
N ALA A 182 7.92 -7.31 -14.63
CA ALA A 182 9.09 -6.56 -14.19
C ALA A 182 9.22 -6.50 -12.66
N ALA A 183 8.20 -6.94 -11.90
CA ALA A 183 8.23 -6.89 -10.45
C ALA A 183 9.46 -7.62 -9.89
N HIS A 184 10.12 -6.96 -8.94
CA HIS A 184 11.27 -7.53 -8.25
C HIS A 184 10.89 -8.88 -7.61
N GLN A 185 11.79 -9.87 -7.69
CA GLN A 185 11.50 -11.25 -7.28
C GLN A 185 11.05 -11.40 -5.82
N ASP A 186 11.44 -10.46 -4.97
CA ASP A 186 11.11 -10.45 -3.53
C ASP A 186 9.86 -9.62 -3.20
N ALA A 187 9.28 -8.92 -4.19
CA ALA A 187 8.04 -8.18 -4.03
C ALA A 187 6.86 -9.15 -3.89
N THR A 188 5.95 -8.87 -2.96
CA THR A 188 4.71 -9.64 -2.83
C THR A 188 3.64 -9.05 -3.72
N LEU A 189 3.06 -9.87 -4.60
CA LEU A 189 1.95 -9.48 -5.49
C LEU A 189 0.65 -10.05 -4.93
N PHE A 190 -0.39 -9.22 -4.81
CA PHE A 190 -1.72 -9.68 -4.43
C PHE A 190 -2.82 -8.83 -5.05
N THR A 191 -4.03 -9.41 -5.09
CA THR A 191 -5.20 -8.73 -5.66
C THR A 191 -6.02 -8.04 -4.58
N GLU A 192 -6.45 -6.82 -4.82
CA GLU A 192 -7.32 -6.03 -3.92
C GLU A 192 -8.77 -5.92 -4.43
N GLU A 193 -9.09 -6.67 -5.49
CA GLU A 193 -10.42 -6.69 -6.11
C GLU A 193 -11.55 -6.89 -5.10
N ILE A 194 -12.55 -6.03 -5.16
CA ILE A 194 -13.83 -6.23 -4.47
C ILE A 194 -14.59 -7.32 -5.22
N ARG A 195 -14.51 -8.55 -4.69
CA ARG A 195 -15.36 -9.65 -5.15
C ARG A 195 -16.70 -9.54 -4.46
N GLU A 196 -17.74 -9.15 -5.20
CA GLU A 196 -19.11 -9.39 -4.75
C GLU A 196 -19.24 -10.87 -4.36
N ARG A 197 -19.76 -11.14 -3.16
CA ARG A 197 -20.11 -12.52 -2.79
C ARG A 197 -21.05 -13.01 -3.88
N GLN A 198 -20.59 -13.94 -4.72
CA GLN A 198 -21.50 -14.80 -5.47
C GLN A 198 -22.29 -15.59 -4.41
N VAL A 199 -23.36 -15.01 -3.91
CA VAL A 199 -24.45 -15.77 -3.32
C VAL A 199 -24.87 -16.71 -4.43
N LEU A 200 -24.54 -17.98 -4.26
CA LEU A 200 -25.03 -19.09 -5.08
C LEU A 200 -26.56 -18.96 -5.19
N ARG A 201 -27.05 -18.21 -6.19
CA ARG A 201 -28.33 -18.48 -6.82
C ARG A 201 -28.11 -19.68 -7.74
N ARG A 202 -27.86 -20.83 -7.12
CA ARG A 202 -28.01 -22.13 -7.74
C ARG A 202 -29.11 -22.87 -6.97
N LEU A 203 -30.26 -22.95 -7.64
CA LEU A 203 -31.30 -23.97 -7.51
C LEU A 203 -32.23 -23.86 -6.29
N SER A 204 -33.39 -23.23 -6.52
CA SER A 204 -34.70 -23.79 -6.17
C SER A 204 -35.61 -23.66 -7.39
#